data_AF-A0A7C2NEE5-F1
#
_entry.id   AF-A0A7C2NEE5-F1
#
_cell.length_a   1.000
_cell.length_b   1.000
_cell.length_c   1.000
_cell.angle_alpha   90.00
_cell.angle_beta   90.00
_cell.angle_gamma   90.00
#
_symmetry.space_group_name_H-M   'P 1'
#
loop_
_entity.id
_entity.type
_entity.pdbx_description
1 polymer ?
#
loop_
_entity_poly.entity_id
_entity_poly.type
_entity_poly.pdbx_seq_one_letter_code
_entity_poly.pdbx_strand_id
1 'polypeptide(L)'
;MGISLEDLKECIKLGVEIDKVEEVIKIVDLKSYLSFVRCSIRDLEEIKQWIKSGFSPKEAKEWKENGIDLEEAKEWKDIECDVNKAKEWKKEGFNIKEAKEWKDIGCDLYEAIKWIGEGYGIKEVKKWKSIGCGMYDAEEWKAIGCDVKEAKKWMKYGYDIEEAKEWIKISKKDKNKKLNFLYNDDSE
;
A
#
# COMPACT_ATOMS: atom_id res chain seq x y z
N MET A 1 -20.08 39.51 -6.36
CA MET A 1 -20.73 38.19 -6.30
C MET A 1 -21.62 38.20 -5.08
N GLY A 2 -22.94 38.11 -5.25
CA GLY A 2 -23.88 38.13 -4.13
C GLY A 2 -24.01 36.73 -3.52
N ILE A 3 -23.91 36.64 -2.19
CA ILE A 3 -24.23 35.42 -1.46
C ILE A 3 -25.74 35.22 -1.55
N SER A 4 -26.20 34.00 -1.87
CA SER A 4 -27.63 33.76 -1.95
C SER A 4 -28.27 33.79 -0.55
N LEU A 5 -29.54 34.20 -0.47
CA LEU A 5 -30.28 34.16 0.79
C LEU A 5 -30.35 32.73 1.36
N GLU A 6 -30.39 31.72 0.49
CA GLU A 6 -30.35 30.31 0.88
C GLU A 6 -29.01 29.93 1.54
N ASP A 7 -27.87 30.34 0.97
CA ASP A 7 -26.55 30.07 1.57
C ASP A 7 -26.40 30.77 2.92
N LEU A 8 -26.94 32.00 3.07
CA LEU A 8 -26.94 32.73 4.35
C LEU A 8 -27.83 32.05 5.41
N LYS A 9 -29.05 31.62 5.05
CA LYS A 9 -29.91 30.83 5.94
C LYS A 9 -29.22 29.54 6.38
N GLU A 10 -28.49 28.92 5.46
CA GLU A 10 -27.74 27.71 5.73
C GLU A 10 -26.58 27.94 6.70
N CYS A 11 -25.84 29.04 6.55
CA CYS A 11 -24.82 29.45 7.52
C CYS A 11 -25.41 29.56 8.93
N ILE A 12 -26.54 30.26 9.07
CA ILE A 12 -27.24 30.41 10.36
C ILE A 12 -27.65 29.04 10.92
N LYS A 13 -28.24 28.16 10.09
CA LYS A 13 -28.65 26.82 10.50
C LYS A 13 -27.47 25.95 10.96
N LEU A 14 -26.31 26.10 10.33
CA LEU A 14 -25.09 25.38 10.68
C LEU A 14 -24.31 26.04 11.82
N GLY A 15 -24.77 27.17 12.36
CA GLY A 15 -24.11 27.92 13.43
C GLY A 15 -22.82 28.61 12.98
N VAL A 16 -22.74 28.98 11.70
CA VAL A 16 -21.64 29.79 11.15
C VAL A 16 -21.99 31.27 11.37
N GLU A 17 -21.13 31.98 12.09
CA GLU A 17 -21.26 33.42 12.29
C GLU A 17 -21.14 34.17 10.96
N ILE A 18 -22.04 35.14 10.72
CA ILE A 18 -22.09 35.89 9.46
C ILE A 18 -20.78 36.65 9.20
N ASP A 19 -20.16 37.19 10.25
CA ASP A 19 -18.91 37.94 10.14
C ASP A 19 -17.75 37.07 9.61
N LYS A 20 -17.78 35.76 9.90
CA LYS A 20 -16.81 34.79 9.37
C LYS A 20 -17.07 34.44 7.90
N VAL A 21 -18.27 34.65 7.37
CA VAL A 21 -18.60 34.33 5.98
C VAL A 21 -17.74 35.14 5.02
N GLU A 22 -17.48 36.42 5.32
CA GLU A 22 -16.60 37.27 4.51
C GLU A 22 -15.14 36.76 4.48
N GLU A 23 -14.68 36.13 5.56
CA GLU A 23 -13.34 35.52 5.62
C GLU A 23 -13.30 34.21 4.84
N VAL A 24 -14.33 33.37 4.99
CA VAL A 24 -14.47 32.08 4.29
C VAL A 24 -14.41 32.28 2.77
N ILE A 25 -15.23 33.19 2.23
CA ILE A 25 -15.34 33.40 0.78
C ILE A 25 -14.06 33.96 0.13
N LYS A 26 -13.14 34.53 0.92
CA LYS A 26 -11.82 34.98 0.44
C LYS A 26 -10.87 33.81 0.21
N ILE A 27 -11.10 32.67 0.86
CA ILE A 27 -10.18 31.54 0.91
C ILE A 27 -10.72 30.34 0.13
N VAL A 28 -12.01 30.03 0.30
CA VAL A 28 -12.69 28.88 -0.31
C VAL A 28 -14.09 29.26 -0.77
N ASP A 29 -14.64 28.50 -1.72
CA ASP A 29 -16.04 28.62 -2.09
C ASP A 29 -16.96 28.30 -0.89
N LEU A 30 -18.01 29.12 -0.71
CA LEU A 30 -18.91 29.02 0.44
C LEU A 30 -19.63 27.67 0.47
N LYS A 31 -20.09 27.16 -0.68
CA LYS A 31 -20.79 25.87 -0.73
C LYS A 31 -19.88 24.73 -0.34
N SER A 32 -18.63 24.77 -0.82
CA SER A 32 -17.57 23.84 -0.44
C SER A 32 -17.35 23.90 1.07
N TYR A 33 -17.16 25.08 1.65
CA TYR A 33 -17.04 25.24 3.11
C TYR A 33 -18.21 24.64 3.88
N LEU A 34 -19.46 24.99 3.51
CA LEU A 34 -20.65 24.50 4.19
C LEU A 34 -20.83 22.99 4.05
N SER A 35 -20.32 22.38 2.98
CA SER A 35 -20.32 20.93 2.82
C SER A 35 -19.40 20.23 3.83
N PHE A 36 -18.24 20.82 4.17
CA PHE A 36 -17.36 20.33 5.23
C PHE A 36 -17.95 20.56 6.63
N VAL A 37 -18.60 21.71 6.84
CA VAL A 37 -19.28 22.01 8.12
C VAL A 37 -20.40 21.00 8.41
N ARG A 38 -21.14 20.55 7.38
CA ARG A 38 -22.12 19.44 7.51
C ARG A 38 -21.48 18.12 7.93
N CYS A 39 -20.21 17.93 7.58
CA CYS A 39 -19.41 16.76 7.94
C CYS A 39 -18.68 16.96 9.28
N SER A 40 -19.07 17.95 10.08
CA SER A 40 -18.47 18.28 11.39
C SER A 40 -17.01 18.76 11.33
N ILE A 41 -16.51 19.15 10.16
CA ILE A 41 -15.20 19.79 10.00
C ILE A 41 -15.45 21.29 9.88
N ARG A 42 -15.02 22.07 10.88
CA ARG A 42 -15.36 23.50 11.01
C ARG A 42 -14.18 24.45 10.92
N ASP A 43 -12.97 23.96 11.17
CA ASP A 43 -11.77 24.78 11.10
C ASP A 43 -11.48 25.16 9.65
N LEU A 44 -11.37 26.46 9.38
CA LEU A 44 -11.28 26.98 8.02
C LEU A 44 -9.95 26.61 7.35
N GLU A 45 -8.85 26.63 8.10
CA GLU A 45 -7.54 26.28 7.53
C GLU A 45 -7.46 24.78 7.24
N GLU A 46 -8.00 23.94 8.13
CA GLU A 46 -8.16 22.51 7.90
C GLU A 46 -9.01 22.23 6.65
N ILE A 47 -10.20 22.83 6.53
CA ILE A 47 -11.08 22.65 5.36
C ILE A 47 -10.35 23.00 4.07
N LYS A 48 -9.68 24.16 4.06
CA LYS A 48 -8.88 24.61 2.93
C LYS A 48 -7.78 23.60 2.58
N GLN A 49 -7.12 23.00 3.57
CA GLN A 49 -6.10 21.99 3.32
C GLN A 49 -6.68 20.68 2.75
N TRP A 50 -7.82 20.19 3.27
CA TRP A 50 -8.51 19.02 2.71
C TRP A 50 -8.97 19.26 1.26
N ILE A 51 -9.57 20.43 0.99
CA ILE A 51 -9.97 20.84 -0.37
C ILE A 51 -8.76 20.89 -1.30
N LYS A 52 -7.67 21.55 -0.88
CA LYS A 52 -6.44 21.67 -1.68
C LYS A 52 -5.82 20.31 -1.97
N SER A 53 -6.00 19.35 -1.06
CA SER A 53 -5.50 17.98 -1.21
C SER A 53 -6.48 17.07 -1.99
N GLY A 54 -7.57 17.64 -2.52
CA GLY A 54 -8.52 16.96 -3.39
C GLY A 54 -9.36 15.91 -2.67
N PHE A 55 -9.58 16.05 -1.36
CA PHE A 55 -10.51 15.20 -0.62
C PHE A 55 -11.90 15.83 -0.62
N SER A 56 -12.90 14.99 -0.78
CA SER A 56 -14.28 15.35 -0.53
C SER A 56 -14.55 15.50 0.98
N PRO A 57 -15.60 16.24 1.37
CA PRO A 57 -16.01 16.36 2.77
C PRO A 57 -16.25 15.01 3.46
N LYS A 58 -16.79 14.03 2.72
CA LYS A 58 -17.07 12.69 3.23
C LYS A 58 -15.79 11.92 3.49
N GLU A 59 -14.86 11.92 2.53
CA GLU A 59 -13.55 11.27 2.72
C GLU A 59 -12.81 11.91 3.89
N ALA A 60 -12.72 13.24 3.95
CA ALA A 60 -12.05 13.95 5.04
C ALA A 60 -12.64 13.56 6.41
N LYS A 61 -13.97 13.45 6.50
CA LYS A 61 -14.66 12.97 7.70
C LYS A 61 -14.28 11.52 8.02
N GLU A 62 -14.33 10.63 7.05
CA GLU A 62 -14.02 9.20 7.25
C GLU A 62 -12.57 9.01 7.71
N TRP A 63 -11.60 9.69 7.10
CA TRP A 63 -10.20 9.66 7.53
C TRP A 63 -10.05 10.12 8.99
N LYS A 64 -10.66 11.26 9.33
CA LYS A 64 -10.63 11.80 10.70
C LYS A 64 -11.31 10.90 11.73
N GLU A 65 -12.45 10.31 11.39
CA GLU A 65 -13.17 9.38 12.28
C GLU A 65 -12.36 8.09 12.54
N ASN A 66 -11.46 7.71 11.64
CA ASN A 66 -10.51 6.62 11.84
C ASN A 66 -9.19 7.08 12.47
N GLY A 67 -9.09 8.33 12.94
CA GLY A 67 -7.91 8.86 13.61
C GLY A 67 -6.72 9.07 12.68
N ILE A 68 -6.97 9.24 11.37
CA ILE A 68 -5.97 9.47 10.34
C ILE A 68 -6.02 10.97 9.99
N ASP A 69 -4.90 11.67 10.16
CA ASP A 69 -4.80 13.08 9.83
C ASP A 69 -4.64 13.31 8.32
N LEU A 70 -4.62 14.57 7.90
CA LEU A 70 -4.52 14.93 6.49
C LEU A 70 -3.21 14.46 5.84
N GLU A 71 -2.08 14.58 6.54
CA GLU A 71 -0.78 14.19 5.97
C GLU A 71 -0.73 12.67 5.78
N GLU A 72 -1.19 11.93 6.79
CA GLU A 72 -1.31 10.49 6.70
C GLU A 72 -2.29 10.06 5.60
N ALA A 73 -3.46 10.72 5.49
CA ALA A 73 -4.45 10.43 4.46
C ALA A 73 -3.91 10.68 3.03
N LYS A 74 -3.07 11.71 2.84
CA LYS A 74 -2.39 11.94 1.55
C LYS A 74 -1.46 10.79 1.22
N GLU A 75 -0.63 10.35 2.17
CA GLU A 75 0.31 9.25 1.92
C GLU A 75 -0.42 7.95 1.58
N TRP A 76 -1.53 7.64 2.25
CA TRP A 76 -2.37 6.49 1.90
C TRP A 76 -3.01 6.63 0.51
N LYS A 77 -3.49 7.83 0.17
CA LYS A 77 -4.09 8.12 -1.14
C LYS A 77 -3.06 8.02 -2.27
N ASP A 78 -1.82 8.45 -2.03
CA ASP A 78 -0.71 8.38 -2.98
C ASP A 78 -0.35 6.93 -3.34
N ILE A 79 -0.59 5.99 -2.45
CA ILE A 79 -0.44 4.55 -2.72
C ILE A 79 -1.77 3.90 -3.12
N GLU A 80 -2.78 4.66 -3.58
CA GLU A 80 -4.10 4.17 -4.01
C GLU A 80 -4.81 3.32 -2.94
N CYS A 81 -4.68 3.71 -1.68
CA CYS A 81 -5.40 3.11 -0.56
C CYS A 81 -6.47 4.09 -0.06
N ASP A 82 -7.72 3.65 -0.10
CA ASP A 82 -8.82 4.32 0.60
C ASP A 82 -8.72 4.09 2.12
N VAL A 83 -9.61 4.76 2.87
CA VAL A 83 -9.65 4.70 4.33
C VAL A 83 -9.86 3.27 4.85
N ASN A 84 -10.60 2.42 4.13
CA ASN A 84 -10.85 1.05 4.56
C ASN A 84 -9.58 0.22 4.41
N LYS A 85 -8.90 0.31 3.27
CA LYS A 85 -7.61 -0.36 3.06
C LYS A 85 -6.58 0.12 4.06
N ALA A 86 -6.43 1.43 4.24
CA ALA A 86 -5.51 2.02 5.21
C ALA A 86 -5.75 1.47 6.62
N LYS A 87 -7.03 1.38 7.02
CA LYS A 87 -7.42 0.80 8.30
C LYS A 87 -7.06 -0.68 8.40
N GLU A 88 -7.28 -1.46 7.36
CA GLU A 88 -6.91 -2.88 7.35
C GLU A 88 -5.40 -3.06 7.51
N TRP A 89 -4.58 -2.33 6.75
CA TRP A 89 -3.12 -2.35 6.90
C TRP A 89 -2.68 -1.96 8.31
N LYS A 90 -3.22 -0.86 8.86
CA LYS A 90 -2.89 -0.42 10.23
C LYS A 90 -3.32 -1.42 11.29
N LYS A 91 -4.49 -2.07 11.12
CA LYS A 91 -5.01 -3.07 12.05
C LYS A 91 -4.09 -4.28 12.14
N GLU A 92 -3.48 -4.66 11.03
CA GLU A 92 -2.51 -5.76 10.95
C GLU A 92 -1.09 -5.33 11.36
N GLY A 93 -0.94 -4.09 11.86
CA GLY A 93 0.30 -3.58 12.44
C GLY A 93 1.25 -2.94 11.44
N PHE A 94 0.87 -2.82 10.17
CA PHE A 94 1.70 -2.19 9.15
C PHE A 94 1.62 -0.67 9.24
N ASN A 95 2.76 -0.02 9.11
CA ASN A 95 2.81 1.41 8.79
C ASN A 95 2.72 1.66 7.28
N ILE A 96 2.54 2.93 6.89
CA ILE A 96 2.39 3.33 5.48
C ILE A 96 3.58 2.94 4.63
N LYS A 97 4.81 3.05 5.16
CA LYS A 97 6.03 2.71 4.41
C LYS A 97 6.05 1.22 4.09
N GLU A 98 5.70 0.38 5.05
CA GLU A 98 5.62 -1.07 4.84
C GLU A 98 4.50 -1.41 3.85
N ALA A 99 3.30 -0.83 4.03
CA ALA A 99 2.19 -1.03 3.11
C ALA A 99 2.56 -0.62 1.68
N LYS A 100 3.28 0.49 1.51
CA LYS A 100 3.82 0.94 0.23
C LYS A 100 4.80 -0.06 -0.36
N GLU A 101 5.77 -0.54 0.41
CA GLU A 101 6.75 -1.51 -0.09
C GLU A 101 6.07 -2.81 -0.57
N TRP A 102 5.02 -3.27 0.12
CA TRP A 102 4.24 -4.44 -0.32
C TRP A 102 3.43 -4.16 -1.58
N LYS A 103 2.78 -2.99 -1.67
CA LYS A 103 2.06 -2.58 -2.89
C LYS A 103 2.99 -2.41 -4.09
N ASP A 104 4.19 -1.88 -3.89
CA ASP A 104 5.20 -1.68 -4.95
C ASP A 104 5.66 -3.00 -5.58
N ILE A 105 5.54 -4.12 -4.86
CA ILE A 105 5.82 -5.48 -5.38
C ILE A 105 4.55 -6.22 -5.84
N GLY A 106 3.42 -5.51 -5.92
CA GLY A 106 2.14 -6.07 -6.37
C GLY A 106 1.47 -7.00 -5.36
N CYS A 107 1.80 -6.87 -4.08
CA CYS A 107 1.14 -7.61 -3.00
C CYS A 107 0.06 -6.75 -2.35
N ASP A 108 -1.12 -7.32 -2.15
CA ASP A 108 -2.12 -6.76 -1.26
C ASP A 108 -1.85 -7.16 0.20
N LEU A 109 -2.70 -6.69 1.12
CA LEU A 109 -2.56 -6.98 2.54
C LEU A 109 -2.62 -8.49 2.83
N TYR A 110 -3.49 -9.21 2.14
CA TYR A 110 -3.66 -10.64 2.35
C TYR A 110 -2.40 -11.41 1.93
N GLU A 111 -1.84 -11.09 0.75
CA GLU A 111 -0.56 -11.64 0.31
C GLU A 111 0.56 -11.29 1.29
N ALA A 112 0.64 -10.04 1.75
CA ALA A 112 1.66 -9.58 2.68
C ALA A 112 1.65 -10.38 3.99
N ILE A 113 0.48 -10.52 4.62
CA ILE A 113 0.31 -11.32 5.85
C ILE A 113 0.72 -12.77 5.61
N LYS A 114 0.32 -13.34 4.47
CA LYS A 114 0.62 -14.74 4.15
C LYS A 114 2.12 -14.97 4.02
N TRP A 115 2.82 -14.11 3.27
CA TRP A 115 4.28 -14.17 3.15
C TRP A 115 4.99 -14.04 4.50
N ILE A 116 4.54 -13.11 5.35
CA ILE A 116 5.11 -12.91 6.69
C ILE A 116 4.85 -14.13 7.59
N GLY A 117 3.65 -14.73 7.50
CA GLY A 117 3.29 -15.94 8.23
C GLY A 117 4.18 -17.14 7.89
N GLU A 118 4.61 -17.23 6.63
CA GLU A 118 5.58 -18.22 6.16
C GLU A 118 7.05 -17.85 6.47
N GLY A 119 7.28 -16.75 7.20
CA GLY A 119 8.58 -16.31 7.66
C GLY A 119 9.42 -15.59 6.58
N TYR A 120 8.80 -15.12 5.50
CA TYR A 120 9.50 -14.33 4.48
C TYR A 120 9.49 -12.84 4.82
N GLY A 121 10.67 -12.23 4.78
CA GLY A 121 10.80 -10.77 4.84
C GLY A 121 10.53 -10.15 3.47
N ILE A 122 10.06 -8.90 3.44
CA ILE A 122 9.72 -8.18 2.19
C ILE A 122 10.85 -8.16 1.15
N LYS A 123 12.11 -8.05 1.59
CA LYS A 123 13.29 -8.09 0.73
C LYS A 123 13.45 -9.44 0.02
N GLU A 124 13.03 -10.52 0.66
CA GLU A 124 13.05 -11.86 0.09
C GLU A 124 11.90 -12.04 -0.90
N VAL A 125 10.69 -11.62 -0.51
CA VAL A 125 9.51 -11.65 -1.39
C VAL A 125 9.75 -10.87 -2.67
N LYS A 126 10.36 -9.68 -2.57
CA LYS A 126 10.74 -8.87 -3.73
C LYS A 126 11.64 -9.65 -4.70
N LYS A 127 12.57 -10.46 -4.19
CA LYS A 127 13.45 -11.28 -5.05
C LYS A 127 12.68 -12.42 -5.70
N TRP A 128 11.81 -13.12 -4.96
CA TRP A 128 10.96 -14.18 -5.50
C TRP A 128 10.01 -13.64 -6.59
N LYS A 129 9.28 -12.56 -6.31
CA LYS A 129 8.41 -11.89 -7.29
C LYS A 129 9.18 -11.42 -8.52
N SER A 130 10.44 -10.97 -8.37
CA SER A 130 11.26 -10.52 -9.51
C SER A 130 11.63 -11.63 -10.51
N ILE A 131 11.57 -12.90 -10.09
CA ILE A 131 11.79 -14.06 -10.97
C ILE A 131 10.47 -14.72 -11.40
N GLY A 132 9.33 -14.08 -11.13
CA GLY A 132 8.00 -14.60 -11.45
C GLY A 132 7.49 -15.67 -10.49
N CYS A 133 8.19 -15.91 -9.38
CA CYS A 133 7.79 -16.88 -8.38
C CYS A 133 6.80 -16.28 -7.39
N GLY A 134 5.65 -16.93 -7.27
CA GLY A 134 4.70 -16.71 -6.19
C GLY A 134 5.14 -17.37 -4.89
N MET A 135 4.27 -17.29 -3.89
CA MET A 135 4.51 -17.88 -2.57
C MET A 135 4.68 -19.40 -2.64
N TYR A 136 3.85 -20.07 -3.45
CA TYR A 136 3.91 -21.51 -3.64
C TYR A 136 5.25 -21.95 -4.26
N ASP A 137 5.70 -21.26 -5.31
CA ASP A 137 7.00 -21.57 -5.93
C ASP A 137 8.15 -21.38 -4.93
N ALA A 138 8.13 -20.29 -4.16
CA ALA A 138 9.13 -20.01 -3.15
C ALA A 138 9.19 -21.12 -2.08
N GLU A 139 8.03 -21.61 -1.64
CA GLU A 139 7.92 -22.72 -0.70
C GLU A 139 8.49 -24.01 -1.28
N GLU A 140 8.15 -24.37 -2.52
CA GLU A 140 8.67 -25.57 -3.17
C GLU A 140 10.18 -25.52 -3.40
N TRP A 141 10.70 -24.40 -3.89
CA TRP A 141 12.15 -24.19 -4.04
C TRP A 141 12.87 -24.32 -2.70
N LYS A 142 12.32 -23.73 -1.64
CA LYS A 142 12.87 -23.81 -0.29
C LYS A 142 12.81 -25.24 0.26
N ALA A 143 11.76 -26.00 -0.05
CA ALA A 143 11.61 -27.40 0.36
C ALA A 143 12.68 -28.31 -0.26
N ILE A 144 13.16 -28.00 -1.47
CA ILE A 144 14.29 -28.73 -2.11
C ILE A 144 15.67 -28.17 -1.70
N GLY A 145 15.69 -27.16 -0.82
CA GLY A 145 16.89 -26.54 -0.28
C GLY A 145 17.54 -25.53 -1.22
N CYS A 146 16.76 -24.93 -2.13
CA CYS A 146 17.21 -23.89 -3.02
C CYS A 146 16.76 -22.52 -2.52
N ASP A 147 17.68 -21.56 -2.51
CA ASP A 147 17.36 -20.15 -2.30
C ASP A 147 16.94 -19.48 -3.62
N VAL A 148 16.54 -18.20 -3.55
CA VAL A 148 16.13 -17.44 -4.74
C VAL A 148 17.22 -17.42 -5.82
N LYS A 149 18.50 -17.42 -5.45
CA LYS A 149 19.61 -17.35 -6.42
C LYS A 149 19.73 -18.67 -7.17
N GLU A 150 19.64 -19.78 -6.45
CA GLU A 150 19.64 -21.12 -7.04
C GLU A 150 18.41 -21.31 -7.93
N ALA A 151 17.22 -20.97 -7.44
CA ALA A 151 15.98 -21.02 -8.22
C ALA A 151 16.09 -20.19 -9.51
N LYS A 152 16.61 -18.96 -9.41
CA LYS A 152 16.86 -18.10 -10.57
C LYS A 152 17.82 -18.73 -11.58
N LYS A 153 18.87 -19.43 -11.12
CA LYS A 153 19.79 -20.15 -12.01
C LYS A 153 19.04 -21.26 -12.75
N TRP A 154 18.33 -22.14 -12.03
CA TRP A 154 17.55 -23.21 -12.66
C TRP A 154 16.58 -22.68 -13.72
N MET A 155 15.80 -21.66 -13.39
CA MET A 155 14.86 -21.03 -14.31
C MET A 155 15.55 -20.40 -15.52
N LYS A 156 16.74 -19.79 -15.35
CA LYS A 156 17.53 -19.22 -16.45
C LYS A 156 17.96 -20.30 -17.46
N TYR A 157 18.27 -21.50 -16.99
CA TYR A 157 18.62 -22.64 -17.85
C TYR A 157 17.40 -23.40 -18.37
N GLY A 158 16.18 -22.91 -18.11
CA GLY A 158 14.93 -23.50 -18.60
C GLY A 158 14.44 -24.69 -17.79
N TYR A 159 14.99 -24.91 -16.59
CA TYR A 159 14.54 -25.99 -15.72
C TYR A 159 13.42 -25.53 -14.80
N ASP A 160 12.41 -26.38 -14.64
CA ASP A 160 11.37 -26.20 -13.64
C ASP A 160 11.75 -26.79 -12.27
N ILE A 161 10.85 -26.62 -11.29
CA ILE A 161 11.05 -27.08 -9.91
C ILE A 161 11.19 -28.61 -9.85
N GLU A 162 10.42 -29.36 -10.64
CA GLU A 162 10.43 -30.83 -10.61
C GLU A 162 11.73 -31.37 -11.21
N GLU A 163 12.20 -30.78 -12.32
CA GLU A 163 13.51 -31.10 -12.89
C GLU A 163 14.63 -30.78 -11.89
N ALA A 164 14.63 -29.59 -11.28
CA ALA A 164 15.62 -29.22 -10.28
C ALA A 164 15.61 -30.19 -9.08
N LYS A 165 14.44 -30.61 -8.62
CA LYS A 165 14.25 -31.59 -7.54
C LYS A 165 14.81 -32.97 -7.89
N GLU A 166 14.58 -33.46 -9.12
CA GLU A 166 15.19 -34.69 -9.61
C GLU A 166 16.72 -34.60 -9.64
N TRP A 167 17.25 -33.51 -10.19
CA TRP A 167 18.68 -33.26 -10.24
C TRP A 167 19.31 -33.19 -8.84
N ILE A 168 18.66 -32.53 -7.90
CA ILE A 168 19.11 -32.46 -6.49
C ILE A 168 19.11 -33.85 -5.87
N LYS A 169 18.08 -34.66 -6.11
CA LYS A 169 18.01 -36.05 -5.62
C LYS A 169 19.15 -36.91 -6.17
N ILE A 170 19.49 -36.76 -7.45
CA ILE A 170 20.62 -37.45 -8.09
C ILE A 170 21.95 -36.96 -7.50
N SER A 171 22.12 -35.66 -7.32
CA SER A 171 23.35 -35.07 -6.78
C SER A 171 23.63 -35.42 -5.32
N LYS A 172 22.60 -35.74 -4.52
CA LYS A 172 22.80 -36.27 -3.16
C LYS A 172 23.49 -37.65 -3.17
N LYS A 173 23.39 -38.41 -4.28
CA LYS A 173 24.16 -39.66 -4.50
C LYS A 173 25.55 -39.41 -5.08
N ASP A 174 25.76 -38.29 -5.77
CA ASP A 174 27.03 -37.92 -6.40
C ASP A 174 27.28 -36.40 -6.24
N LYS A 175 27.91 -36.03 -5.10
CA LYS A 175 28.01 -34.64 -4.60
C LYS A 175 28.66 -33.66 -5.59
N ASN A 176 29.45 -34.14 -6.55
CA ASN A 176 30.18 -33.32 -7.50
C ASN A 176 29.29 -32.74 -8.62
N LYS A 177 28.13 -33.36 -8.94
CA LYS A 177 27.29 -32.91 -10.06
C LYS A 177 26.48 -31.63 -9.78
N LYS A 178 25.86 -31.50 -8.59
CA LYS A 178 25.13 -30.26 -8.22
C LYS A 178 26.08 -29.09 -8.00
N LEU A 179 27.27 -29.35 -7.44
CA LEU A 179 28.29 -28.31 -7.28
C LEU A 179 28.75 -27.78 -8.65
N ASN A 180 29.03 -28.67 -9.61
CA ASN A 180 29.46 -28.24 -10.93
C ASN A 180 28.41 -27.40 -11.68
N PHE A 181 27.13 -27.79 -11.65
CA PHE A 181 26.07 -27.01 -12.32
C PHE A 181 25.81 -25.65 -11.65
N LEU A 182 25.79 -25.60 -10.31
CA LEU A 182 25.48 -24.35 -9.60
C LEU A 182 26.68 -23.40 -9.43
N TYR A 183 27.92 -23.91 -9.47
CA TYR A 183 29.12 -23.16 -9.06
C TYR A 183 30.28 -23.13 -10.08
N ASN A 184 30.24 -23.86 -11.21
CA ASN A 184 31.37 -23.85 -12.17
C ASN A 184 31.18 -22.97 -13.43
N ASP A 185 30.09 -22.23 -13.56
CA ASP A 185 29.79 -21.42 -14.77
C ASP A 185 30.05 -19.91 -14.59
N ASP A 186 30.69 -19.48 -13.49
CA ASP A 186 31.18 -18.10 -13.32
C ASP A 186 32.62 -17.91 -13.89
N SER A 187 33.03 -18.75 -14.85
CA SER A 187 34.25 -18.54 -15.64
C SER A 187 33.90 -17.98 -17.02
N GLU A 188 33.66 -16.68 -17.08
CA GLU A 188 34.08 -15.84 -18.21
C GLU A 188 35.38 -15.13 -17.84
#